data_AF-A0A383B0L9-F1
#
_entry.id   AF-A0A383B0L9-F1
#
_cell.length_a   1.000
_cell.length_b   1.000
_cell.length_c   1.000
_cell.angle_alpha   90.00
_cell.angle_beta   90.00
_cell.angle_gamma   90.00
#
_symmetry.space_group_name_H-M   'P 1'
#
loop_
_entity.id
_entity.type
_entity.pdbx_description
1 polymer ?
#
loop_
_entity_poly.entity_id
_entity_poly.type
_entity_poly.pdbx_seq_one_letter_code
_entity_poly.pdbx_strand_id
1 'polypeptide(L)'
;IGFGKNLKHNITLISKISIFHSLGFPIMLGLSRKNFIKDLAGVNDSKERIGGTVSSCIYSSLQGIQILRVHDVNEVNQALKVFEKLQLH
;
A
#
# COMPACT_ATOMS: atom_id res chain seq x y z
N ILE A 1 -3.75 -8.85 0.09
CA ILE A 1 -3.37 -8.52 -1.30
C ILE A 1 -2.41 -9.58 -1.84
N GLY A 2 -2.60 -10.04 -3.07
CA GLY A 2 -2.02 -11.29 -3.60
C GLY A 2 -2.87 -12.52 -3.27
N PHE A 3 -2.27 -13.72 -3.30
CA PHE A 3 -2.85 -15.06 -3.06
C PHE A 3 -4.26 -15.28 -3.65
N GLY A 4 -4.31 -15.97 -4.79
CA GLY A 4 -5.57 -16.28 -5.51
C GLY A 4 -6.28 -15.05 -6.09
N LYS A 5 -5.60 -13.91 -6.24
CA LYS A 5 -6.18 -12.65 -6.73
C LYS A 5 -5.42 -12.14 -7.95
N ASN A 6 -6.14 -11.88 -9.03
CA ASN A 6 -5.62 -11.22 -10.21
C ASN A 6 -5.42 -9.70 -9.96
N LEU A 7 -4.87 -9.00 -10.95
CA LEU A 7 -4.62 -7.56 -10.86
C LEU A 7 -5.89 -6.76 -10.51
N LYS A 8 -6.99 -7.01 -11.22
CA LYS A 8 -8.28 -6.31 -11.02
C LYS A 8 -8.82 -6.49 -9.59
N HIS A 9 -8.73 -7.70 -9.04
CA HIS A 9 -9.12 -7.98 -7.65
C HIS A 9 -8.26 -7.22 -6.65
N ASN A 10 -6.93 -7.20 -6.85
CA ASN A 10 -6.03 -6.47 -5.96
C ASN A 10 -6.31 -4.97 -5.98
N ILE A 11 -6.46 -4.37 -7.17
CA ILE A 11 -6.78 -2.93 -7.31
C ILE A 11 -8.10 -2.63 -6.62
N THR A 12 -9.14 -3.41 -6.90
CA THR A 12 -10.48 -3.20 -6.33
C THR A 12 -10.48 -3.27 -4.81
N LEU A 13 -9.76 -4.23 -4.22
CA LEU A 13 -9.65 -4.37 -2.77
C LEU A 13 -8.89 -3.19 -2.14
N ILE A 14 -7.78 -2.77 -2.75
CA ILE A 14 -6.99 -1.63 -2.26
C ILE A 14 -7.82 -0.35 -2.36
N SER A 15 -8.49 -0.11 -3.49
CA SER A 15 -9.27 1.11 -3.73
C SER A 15 -10.54 1.23 -2.87
N LYS A 16 -11.03 0.11 -2.34
CA LYS A 16 -12.22 0.06 -1.47
C LYS A 16 -11.88 -0.40 -0.05
N ILE A 17 -10.61 -0.35 0.36
CA ILE A 17 -10.16 -0.96 1.61
C ILE A 17 -10.84 -0.34 2.84
N SER A 18 -11.27 0.92 2.76
CA SER A 18 -11.97 1.62 3.82
C SER A 18 -13.32 1.00 4.21
N ILE A 19 -13.96 0.22 3.33
CA ILE A 19 -15.22 -0.48 3.68
C ILE A 19 -15.03 -1.45 4.84
N PHE A 20 -13.83 -2.02 5.00
CA PHE A 20 -13.54 -2.99 6.05
C PHE A 20 -13.48 -2.36 7.44
N HIS A 21 -13.39 -1.02 7.56
CA HIS A 21 -13.51 -0.32 8.84
C HIS A 21 -14.88 -0.54 9.49
N SER A 22 -15.91 -0.84 8.70
CA SER A 22 -17.25 -1.19 9.21
C SER A 22 -17.26 -2.43 10.11
N LEU A 23 -16.23 -3.27 10.05
CA LEU A 23 -16.08 -4.45 10.90
C LEU A 23 -15.64 -4.10 12.33
N GLY A 24 -15.22 -2.86 12.60
CA GLY A 24 -14.81 -2.41 13.94
C GLY A 24 -13.44 -2.90 14.40
N PHE A 25 -12.62 -3.45 13.50
CA PHE A 25 -11.28 -3.94 13.82
C PHE A 25 -10.18 -3.17 13.07
N PRO A 26 -8.97 -3.07 13.65
CA PRO A 26 -7.81 -2.55 12.92
C PRO A 26 -7.51 -3.38 11.67
N ILE A 27 -7.13 -2.71 10.58
CA ILE A 27 -6.81 -3.36 9.31
C ILE A 27 -5.29 -3.42 9.13
N MET A 28 -4.80 -4.62 8.82
CA MET A 28 -3.42 -4.83 8.36
C MET A 28 -3.37 -5.05 6.85
N LEU A 29 -2.51 -4.31 6.16
CA LEU A 29 -2.34 -4.41 4.72
C LEU A 29 -0.89 -4.72 4.32
N GLY A 30 -0.71 -5.76 3.50
CA GLY A 30 0.60 -6.18 2.98
C GLY A 30 0.70 -5.96 1.47
N LEU A 31 1.36 -4.86 1.07
CA LEU A 31 1.50 -4.42 -0.33
C LEU A 31 2.92 -4.56 -0.87
N SER A 32 3.90 -4.55 0.04
CA SER A 32 5.32 -4.45 -0.30
C SER A 32 5.77 -5.55 -1.26
N ARG A 33 6.40 -5.13 -2.36
CA ARG A 33 6.99 -5.96 -3.42
C ARG A 33 6.03 -6.90 -4.16
N LYS A 34 4.71 -6.73 -4.01
CA LYS A 34 3.73 -7.63 -4.64
C LYS A 34 3.67 -7.46 -6.16
N ASN A 35 3.27 -8.53 -6.85
CA ASN A 35 3.20 -8.55 -8.33
C ASN A 35 2.26 -7.49 -8.93
N PHE A 36 1.20 -7.09 -8.23
CA PHE A 36 0.34 -6.01 -8.74
C PHE A 36 1.12 -4.72 -9.02
N ILE A 37 2.20 -4.46 -8.26
CA ILE A 37 3.08 -3.30 -8.50
C ILE A 37 3.82 -3.47 -9.82
N LYS A 38 4.39 -4.66 -10.10
CA LYS A 38 5.02 -4.96 -11.39
C LYS A 38 4.03 -4.77 -12.53
N ASP A 39 2.84 -5.35 -12.38
CA ASP A 39 1.83 -5.34 -13.43
C ASP A 39 1.38 -3.90 -13.75
N LEU A 40 1.36 -3.00 -12.76
CA LEU A 40 1.05 -1.57 -12.93
C LEU A 40 2.24 -0.72 -13.38
N ALA A 41 3.45 -1.01 -12.88
CA ALA A 41 4.65 -0.24 -13.18
C ALA A 41 5.17 -0.49 -14.61
N GLY A 42 4.89 -1.68 -15.17
CA GLY A 42 5.27 -2.03 -16.54
C GLY A 42 6.77 -1.92 -16.76
N VAL A 43 7.18 -1.04 -17.69
CA VAL A 43 8.59 -0.78 -18.00
C VAL A 43 9.37 -0.18 -16.83
N ASN A 44 8.69 0.38 -15.83
CA ASN A 44 9.29 0.97 -14.64
C ASN A 44 9.42 -0.02 -13.46
N ASP A 45 9.16 -1.33 -13.67
CA ASP A 45 9.34 -2.33 -12.61
C ASP A 45 10.79 -2.41 -12.16
N SER A 46 10.98 -2.70 -10.87
CA SER A 46 12.29 -2.99 -10.28
C SER A 46 12.17 -4.19 -9.35
N LYS A 47 13.28 -4.85 -9.03
CA LYS A 47 13.26 -6.01 -8.13
C LYS A 47 12.69 -5.66 -6.74
N GLU A 48 13.07 -4.49 -6.24
CA GLU A 48 12.69 -4.04 -4.90
C GLU A 48 11.32 -3.34 -4.88
N ARG A 49 10.81 -2.84 -6.02
CA ARG A 49 9.49 -2.22 -6.15
C ARG A 49 9.20 -1.14 -5.10
N ILE A 50 10.25 -0.42 -4.66
CA ILE A 50 10.16 0.53 -3.55
C ILE A 50 9.18 1.65 -3.89
N GLY A 51 9.28 2.25 -5.09
CA GLY A 51 8.38 3.31 -5.52
C GLY A 51 6.90 2.92 -5.43
N GLY A 52 6.51 1.80 -6.04
CA GLY A 52 5.13 1.31 -5.96
C GLY A 52 4.72 0.84 -4.55
N THR A 53 5.65 0.33 -3.75
CA THR A 53 5.40 -0.01 -2.34
C THR A 53 5.08 1.25 -1.54
N VAL A 54 5.90 2.30 -1.66
CA VAL A 54 5.72 3.58 -0.97
C VAL A 54 4.42 4.24 -1.41
N SER A 55 4.16 4.35 -2.72
CA SER A 55 2.93 4.96 -3.25
C SER A 55 1.68 4.25 -2.73
N SER A 56 1.68 2.91 -2.72
CA SER A 56 0.53 2.14 -2.24
C SER A 56 0.38 2.21 -0.70
N CYS A 57 1.48 2.33 0.05
CA CYS A 57 1.43 2.56 1.51
C CYS A 57 0.86 3.93 1.87
N ILE A 58 1.29 5.00 1.19
CA ILE A 58 0.75 6.36 1.38
C ILE A 58 -0.75 6.38 1.07
N TYR A 59 -1.16 5.80 -0.08
CA TYR A 59 -2.57 5.69 -0.43
C TYR A 59 -3.37 4.94 0.64
N SER A 60 -2.81 3.87 1.21
CA SER A 60 -3.47 3.09 2.25
C SER A 60 -3.57 3.86 3.57
N SER A 61 -2.57 4.66 3.92
CA SER A 61 -2.61 5.56 5.08
C SER A 61 -3.76 6.57 4.94
N LEU A 62 -3.93 7.17 3.75
CA LEU A 62 -5.07 8.04 3.43
C LEU A 62 -6.44 7.35 3.56
N GLN A 63 -6.49 6.02 3.41
CA GLN A 63 -7.71 5.22 3.62
C GLN A 63 -7.92 4.79 5.08
N GLY A 64 -7.10 5.28 6.02
CA GLY A 64 -7.20 5.00 7.45
C GLY A 64 -6.62 3.64 7.87
N ILE A 65 -5.74 3.04 7.08
CA ILE A 65 -5.13 1.74 7.41
C ILE A 65 -4.12 1.90 8.55
N GLN A 66 -4.28 1.07 9.58
CA GLN A 66 -3.55 1.18 10.85
C GLN A 66 -2.21 0.43 10.84
N ILE A 67 -2.12 -0.68 10.10
CA ILE A 67 -0.92 -1.53 10.11
C ILE A 67 -0.48 -1.83 8.67
N LEU A 68 0.77 -1.51 8.35
CA LEU A 68 1.38 -1.80 7.06
C LEU A 68 2.48 -2.87 7.21
N ARG A 69 2.32 -4.00 6.53
CA ARG A 69 3.35 -5.05 6.46
C ARG A 69 4.28 -4.80 5.29
N VAL A 70 5.52 -4.42 5.58
CA VAL A 70 6.52 -4.01 4.58
C VAL A 70 7.86 -4.74 4.76
N HIS A 71 8.63 -4.87 3.68
CA HIS A 71 10.01 -5.39 3.74
C HIS A 71 11.00 -4.24 4.02
N ASP A 72 10.80 -3.11 3.35
CA ASP A 72 11.66 -1.92 3.36
C ASP A 72 11.14 -0.90 4.38
N VAL A 73 11.44 -1.13 5.66
CA VAL A 73 10.85 -0.36 6.77
C VAL A 73 11.30 1.09 6.76
N ASN A 74 12.58 1.36 6.52
CA ASN A 74 13.14 2.72 6.59
C ASN A 74 12.53 3.62 5.52
N GLU A 75 12.39 3.11 4.30
CA GLU A 75 11.88 3.79 3.12
C GLU A 75 10.41 4.17 3.30
N VAL A 76 9.59 3.23 3.79
CA VAL A 76 8.18 3.49 4.05
C VAL A 76 7.99 4.43 5.23
N ASN A 77 8.76 4.26 6.31
CA ASN A 77 8.69 5.13 7.48
C ASN A 77 9.10 6.58 7.14
N GLN A 78 10.17 6.76 6.35
CA GLN A 78 10.59 8.07 5.85
C GLN A 78 9.46 8.72 5.04
N ALA A 79 8.88 7.98 4.09
CA ALA A 79 7.82 8.49 3.24
C ALA A 79 6.58 8.91 4.03
N LEU A 80 6.13 8.08 4.99
CA LEU A 80 4.97 8.39 5.82
C LEU A 80 5.22 9.60 6.72
N LYS A 81 6.40 9.71 7.36
CA LYS A 81 6.74 10.88 8.18
C LYS A 81 6.70 12.19 7.39
N VAL A 82 7.27 12.20 6.19
CA VAL A 82 7.24 13.38 5.32
C VAL A 82 5.81 13.68 4.89
N PHE A 83 5.07 12.65 4.45
CA PHE A 83 3.68 12.78 4.01
C PHE A 83 2.76 13.32 5.12
N GLU A 84 2.83 12.78 6.33
CA GLU A 84 2.06 13.23 7.49
C GLU A 84 2.36 14.68 7.83
N LYS A 85 3.64 15.07 7.77
CA LYS A 85 4.04 16.46 8.02
C LYS A 85 3.45 17.41 6.99
N LEU A 86 3.35 17.00 5.72
CA LEU A 86 2.73 17.78 4.65
C LEU A 86 1.20 17.86 4.74
N GLN A 87 0.53 16.87 5.35
CA GLN A 87 -0.93 16.87 5.53
C GLN A 87 -1.42 17.77 6.69
N LEU A 88 -0.57 17.99 7.68
CA LEU A 88 -0.89 18.80 8.87
C LEU A 88 -0.66 20.31 8.68
N HIS A 89 -0.33 20.74 7.46
CA HIS A 89 -0.14 22.13 7.05
C HIS A 89 -1.11 22.48 5.93
#